data_AF-D5UZ85-F1
#
_entry.id   AF-D5UZ85-F1
#
_cell.length_a   1.000
_cell.length_b   1.000
_cell.length_c   1.000
_cell.angle_alpha   90.00
_cell.angle_beta   90.00
_cell.angle_gamma   90.00
#
_symmetry.space_group_name_H-M   'P 1'
#
loop_
_entity.id
_entity.type
_entity.pdbx_description
1 polymer ?
#
loop_
_entity_poly.entity_id
_entity_poly.type
_entity_poly.pdbx_seq_one_letter_code
_entity_poly.pdbx_strand_id
1 'polypeptide(L)'
;MIKNITDEMSSLVIKMKDLINSDIEDIKAARHEKLLDRNDDKQKYMDRIIELRKNLNDELVNKMQEGVDINTYRDDVDTLEQQLQELHILNAKLASIVLPIQQMYKDIVEELTSQSGGNIVEIKV
;
A
#
# COMPACT_ATOMS: atom_id res chain seq x y z
N MET A 1 19.27 17.02 3.07
CA MET A 1 18.92 15.66 3.52
C MET A 1 17.43 15.49 3.65
N ILE A 2 16.71 16.32 4.44
CA ILE A 2 15.24 16.33 4.54
C ILE A 2 14.55 16.29 3.17
N LYS A 3 14.89 17.24 2.27
CA LYS A 3 14.33 17.29 0.92
C LYS A 3 14.51 15.98 0.11
N ASN A 4 15.67 15.35 0.21
CA ASN A 4 15.91 14.09 -0.50
C ASN A 4 15.04 12.97 0.08
N ILE A 5 14.84 12.96 1.40
CA ILE A 5 13.98 11.97 2.08
C ILE A 5 12.52 12.17 1.64
N THR A 6 12.02 13.41 1.64
CA THR A 6 10.65 13.73 1.21
C THR A 6 10.43 13.45 -0.28
N ASP A 7 11.41 13.74 -1.14
CA ASP A 7 11.36 13.44 -2.57
C ASP A 7 11.34 11.93 -2.84
N GLU A 8 12.17 11.15 -2.12
CA GLU A 8 12.19 9.69 -2.23
C GLU A 8 10.87 9.08 -1.75
N MET A 9 10.36 9.51 -0.59
CA MET A 9 9.06 9.06 -0.08
C MET A 9 7.94 9.38 -1.06
N SER A 10 7.92 10.59 -1.62
CA SER A 10 6.91 10.99 -2.61
C SER A 10 6.96 10.10 -3.86
N SER A 11 8.16 9.78 -4.35
CA SER A 11 8.34 8.86 -5.48
C SER A 11 7.80 7.45 -5.18
N LEU A 12 8.07 6.94 -3.98
CA LEU A 12 7.56 5.62 -3.56
C LEU A 12 6.05 5.61 -3.40
N VAL A 13 5.47 6.68 -2.85
CA VAL A 13 4.01 6.82 -2.72
C VAL A 13 3.35 6.83 -4.10
N ILE A 14 3.90 7.56 -5.07
CA ILE A 14 3.39 7.58 -6.45
C ILE A 14 3.43 6.16 -7.05
N LYS A 15 4.56 5.46 -6.95
CA LYS A 15 4.69 4.07 -7.44
C LYS A 15 3.67 3.15 -6.76
N MET A 16 3.45 3.30 -5.47
CA MET A 16 2.47 2.49 -4.73
C MET A 16 1.03 2.77 -5.20
N LYS A 17 0.69 4.05 -5.47
CA LYS A 17 -0.60 4.42 -6.06
C LYS A 17 -0.78 3.79 -7.45
N ASP A 18 0.26 3.77 -8.28
CA ASP A 18 0.20 3.17 -9.62
C ASP A 18 0.00 1.64 -9.56
N LEU A 19 0.68 0.96 -8.63
CA LEU A 19 0.47 -0.47 -8.38
C LEU A 19 -0.96 -0.77 -7.94
N ILE A 20 -1.50 0.00 -6.97
CA ILE A 20 -2.87 -0.18 -6.48
C ILE A 20 -3.89 0.09 -7.60
N ASN A 21 -3.70 1.14 -8.41
CA ASN A 21 -4.59 1.39 -9.56
C ASN A 21 -4.55 0.24 -10.56
N SER A 22 -3.36 -0.30 -10.83
CA SER A 22 -3.22 -1.46 -11.71
C SER A 22 -3.92 -2.69 -11.12
N ASP A 23 -3.88 -2.88 -9.79
CA ASP A 23 -4.59 -3.99 -9.12
C ASP A 23 -6.10 -3.85 -9.28
N ILE A 24 -6.62 -2.63 -9.08
CA ILE A 24 -8.04 -2.32 -9.25
C ILE A 24 -8.49 -2.70 -10.67
N GLU A 25 -7.74 -2.32 -11.71
CA GLU A 25 -8.10 -2.63 -13.09
C GLU A 25 -8.03 -4.12 -13.40
N ASP A 26 -6.99 -4.80 -12.92
CA ASP A 26 -6.83 -6.23 -13.13
C ASP A 26 -7.92 -7.04 -12.42
N ILE A 27 -8.29 -6.68 -11.20
CA ILE A 27 -9.38 -7.34 -10.46
C ILE A 27 -10.71 -7.16 -11.16
N LYS A 28 -11.02 -5.94 -11.64
CA LYS A 28 -12.23 -5.70 -12.44
C LYS A 28 -12.26 -6.53 -13.73
N ALA A 29 -11.09 -6.77 -14.32
CA ALA A 29 -10.94 -7.58 -15.51
C ALA A 29 -10.77 -9.09 -15.23
N ALA A 30 -10.91 -9.52 -13.98
CA ALA A 30 -10.68 -10.91 -13.52
C ALA A 30 -9.29 -11.46 -13.88
N ARG A 31 -8.26 -10.61 -13.89
CA ARG A 31 -6.85 -10.98 -14.13
C ARG A 31 -6.10 -11.01 -12.80
N HIS A 32 -5.59 -12.17 -12.41
CA HIS A 32 -4.96 -12.33 -11.09
C HIS A 32 -3.46 -12.64 -11.14
N GLU A 33 -2.91 -12.90 -12.33
CA GLU A 33 -1.53 -13.39 -12.53
C GLU A 33 -0.46 -12.49 -11.89
N LYS A 34 -0.60 -11.16 -12.02
CA LYS A 34 0.41 -10.19 -11.56
C LYS A 34 0.17 -9.66 -10.14
N LEU A 35 -0.88 -10.12 -9.46
CA LEU A 35 -1.22 -9.58 -8.13
C LEU A 35 -0.17 -9.97 -7.07
N LEU A 36 0.40 -11.17 -7.18
CA LEU A 36 1.46 -11.65 -6.27
C LEU A 36 2.74 -10.82 -6.42
N ASP A 37 3.27 -10.68 -7.64
CA ASP A 37 4.49 -9.90 -7.90
C ASP A 37 4.35 -8.45 -7.41
N ARG A 38 3.19 -7.82 -7.66
CA ARG A 38 2.91 -6.46 -7.19
C ARG A 38 2.76 -6.38 -5.68
N ASN A 39 2.29 -7.42 -5.00
CA ASN A 39 2.26 -7.45 -3.54
C ASN A 39 3.68 -7.40 -2.96
N ASP A 40 4.63 -8.14 -3.53
CA ASP A 40 6.02 -8.10 -3.10
C ASP A 40 6.62 -6.70 -3.29
N ASP A 41 6.34 -6.05 -4.41
CA ASP A 41 6.83 -4.68 -4.65
C ASP A 41 6.17 -3.65 -3.73
N LYS A 42 4.86 -3.76 -3.47
CA LYS A 42 4.16 -2.91 -2.49
C LYS A 42 4.75 -3.10 -1.09
N GLN A 43 5.07 -4.32 -0.69
CA GLN A 43 5.69 -4.59 0.61
C GLN A 43 7.06 -3.90 0.71
N LYS A 44 7.92 -4.05 -0.31
CA LYS A 44 9.22 -3.35 -0.36
C LYS A 44 9.07 -1.84 -0.25
N TYR A 45 8.11 -1.25 -0.97
CA TYR A 45 7.88 0.20 -0.93
C TYR A 45 7.36 0.65 0.43
N MET A 46 6.46 -0.12 1.05
CA MET A 46 5.95 0.16 2.39
C MET A 46 7.07 0.14 3.44
N ASP A 47 7.90 -0.91 3.43
CA ASP A 47 9.03 -1.03 4.35
C ASP A 47 10.01 0.14 4.21
N ARG A 48 10.29 0.55 2.96
CA ARG A 48 11.13 1.70 2.68
C ARG A 48 10.51 3.02 3.13
N ILE A 49 9.20 3.21 2.96
CA ILE A 49 8.48 4.40 3.44
C ILE A 49 8.54 4.48 4.98
N ILE A 50 8.38 3.36 5.69
CA ILE A 50 8.49 3.31 7.16
C ILE A 50 9.90 3.72 7.61
N GLU A 51 10.93 3.20 6.95
CA GLU A 51 12.33 3.55 7.22
C GLU A 51 12.59 5.04 6.98
N LEU A 52 12.20 5.57 5.82
CA LEU A 52 12.38 6.97 5.45
C LEU A 52 11.62 7.91 6.40
N ARG A 53 10.42 7.53 6.86
CA ARG A 53 9.68 8.30 7.87
C ARG A 53 10.46 8.42 9.17
N LYS A 54 11.10 7.34 9.63
CA LYS A 54 11.95 7.38 10.82
C LYS A 54 13.14 8.33 10.60
N ASN A 55 13.83 8.19 9.47
CA ASN A 55 14.97 9.04 9.12
C ASN A 55 14.57 10.52 8.99
N LEU A 56 13.38 10.81 8.46
CA LEU A 56 12.85 12.17 8.37
C LEU A 56 12.68 12.80 9.75
N ASN A 57 12.08 12.05 10.69
CA ASN A 57 11.87 12.53 12.06
C ASN A 57 13.21 12.77 12.77
N ASP A 58 14.16 11.84 12.65
CA ASP A 58 15.48 11.96 13.26
C ASP A 58 16.22 13.20 12.71
N GLU A 59 16.17 13.41 11.39
CA GLU A 59 16.81 14.56 10.75
C GLU A 59 16.14 15.90 11.10
N LEU A 60 14.81 15.94 11.22
CA LEU A 60 14.09 17.14 11.67
C LEU A 60 14.49 17.52 13.10
N VAL A 61 14.61 16.54 14.00
CA VAL A 61 15.08 16.77 15.38
C VAL A 61 16.52 17.27 15.39
N ASN A 62 17.41 16.68 14.59
CA ASN A 62 18.80 17.13 14.48
C ASN A 62 18.89 18.59 14.00
N LYS A 63 18.14 18.95 12.96
CA LYS A 63 18.13 20.32 12.43
C LYS A 63 17.59 21.33 13.44
N MET A 64 16.57 20.95 14.20
CA MET A 64 16.06 21.78 15.30
C MET A 64 17.13 22.00 16.40
N GLN A 65 17.88 20.96 16.76
CA GLN A 65 18.98 21.05 17.74
C GLN A 65 20.15 21.90 17.24
N GLU A 66 20.42 21.89 15.94
CA GLU A 66 21.39 22.78 15.28
C GLU A 66 20.93 24.25 15.21
N GLY A 67 19.69 24.56 15.64
CA GLY A 67 19.11 25.91 15.59
C GLY A 67 18.59 26.31 14.21
N VAL A 68 18.41 25.35 13.30
CA VAL A 68 17.82 25.58 11.98
C VAL A 68 16.31 25.72 12.10
N ASP A 69 15.74 26.72 11.42
CA ASP A 69 14.28 26.88 11.33
C ASP A 69 13.66 25.77 10.46
N ILE A 70 13.04 24.80 11.11
CA ILE A 70 12.38 23.66 10.47
C ILE A 70 11.15 24.05 9.64
N ASN A 71 10.58 25.24 9.84
CA ASN A 71 9.43 25.71 9.04
C ASN A 71 9.77 25.84 7.56
N THR A 72 11.06 25.93 7.21
CA THR A 72 11.53 25.92 5.82
C THR A 72 11.20 24.63 5.06
N TYR A 73 10.90 23.54 5.77
CA TYR A 73 10.52 22.24 5.19
C TYR A 73 9.03 21.94 5.28
N ARG A 74 8.22 22.87 5.79
CA ARG A 74 6.80 22.64 6.06
C ARG A 74 6.03 22.22 4.82
N ASP A 75 6.19 22.94 3.72
CA ASP A 75 5.45 22.65 2.48
C ASP A 75 5.76 21.26 1.93
N ASP A 76 7.02 20.81 2.04
CA ASP A 76 7.45 19.47 1.62
C ASP A 76 6.78 18.38 2.49
N VAL A 77 6.72 18.60 3.80
CA VAL A 77 6.10 17.67 4.76
C VAL A 77 4.58 17.64 4.61
N ASP A 78 3.94 18.80 4.48
CA ASP A 78 2.49 18.93 4.27
C ASP A 78 2.07 18.23 2.96
N THR A 79 2.87 18.39 1.90
CA THR A 79 2.65 17.70 0.61
C THR A 79 2.75 16.18 0.78
N LEU A 80 3.77 15.69 1.48
CA LEU A 80 3.95 14.27 1.72
C LEU A 80 2.81 13.69 2.57
N GLU A 81 2.33 14.42 3.58
CA GLU A 81 1.16 14.02 4.37
C GLU A 81 -0.08 13.86 3.49
N GLN A 82 -0.36 14.84 2.63
CA GLN A 82 -1.49 14.75 1.69
C GLN A 82 -1.37 13.52 0.79
N GLN A 83 -0.19 13.27 0.23
CA GLN A 83 0.03 12.10 -0.64
C GLN A 83 -0.18 10.77 0.09
N LEU A 84 0.24 10.66 1.35
CA LEU A 84 0.01 9.48 2.19
C LEU A 84 -1.47 9.29 2.52
N GLN A 85 -2.21 10.37 2.78
CA GLN A 85 -3.66 10.32 2.98
C GLN A 85 -4.38 9.84 1.71
N GLU A 86 -4.02 10.36 0.54
CA GLU A 86 -4.57 9.91 -0.74
C GLU A 86 -4.28 8.43 -1.00
N LEU A 87 -3.07 7.98 -0.69
CA LEU A 87 -2.69 6.57 -0.80
C LEU A 87 -3.53 5.68 0.12
N HIS A 88 -3.78 6.12 1.37
CA HIS A 88 -4.64 5.40 2.31
C HIS A 88 -6.07 5.25 1.77
N ILE A 89 -6.65 6.33 1.25
CA ILE A 89 -7.98 6.31 0.63
C ILE A 89 -8.02 5.36 -0.57
N LEU A 90 -6.99 5.40 -1.42
CA LEU A 90 -6.89 4.53 -2.59
C LEU A 90 -6.78 3.04 -2.19
N ASN A 91 -6.02 2.73 -1.15
CA ASN A 91 -5.93 1.37 -0.62
C ASN A 91 -7.27 0.89 -0.02
N ALA A 92 -8.00 1.76 0.68
CA ALA A 92 -9.35 1.44 1.16
C ALA A 92 -10.32 1.14 0.00
N LYS A 93 -10.19 1.85 -1.11
CA LYS A 93 -10.95 1.58 -2.34
C LYS A 93 -10.58 0.22 -2.97
N LEU A 94 -9.31 -0.16 -2.98
CA LEU A 94 -8.92 -1.51 -3.42
C LEU A 94 -9.56 -2.58 -2.52
N ALA A 95 -9.51 -2.40 -1.20
CA ALA A 95 -10.10 -3.33 -0.24
C ALA A 95 -11.62 -3.49 -0.43
N SER A 96 -12.36 -2.40 -0.68
CA SER A 96 -13.80 -2.45 -0.91
C SER A 96 -14.20 -3.20 -2.19
N ILE A 97 -13.28 -3.37 -3.14
CA ILE A 97 -13.46 -4.19 -4.35
C ILE A 97 -13.03 -5.64 -4.10
N VAL A 98 -11.86 -5.84 -3.48
CA VAL A 98 -11.27 -7.17 -3.25
C VAL A 98 -12.11 -8.01 -2.29
N LEU A 99 -12.55 -7.44 -1.16
CA LEU A 99 -13.17 -8.21 -0.08
C LEU A 99 -14.50 -8.88 -0.51
N PRO A 100 -15.44 -8.20 -1.21
CA PRO A 100 -16.65 -8.85 -1.69
C PRO A 100 -16.37 -9.98 -2.69
N ILE A 101 -15.37 -9.82 -3.56
CA ILE A 101 -14.98 -10.84 -4.53
C ILE A 101 -14.40 -12.08 -3.82
N GLN A 102 -13.54 -11.87 -2.82
CA GLN A 102 -13.01 -12.97 -2.00
C GLN A 102 -14.13 -13.71 -1.26
N GLN A 103 -15.10 -12.98 -0.69
CA GLN A 103 -16.25 -13.60 -0.04
C GLN A 103 -17.09 -14.41 -1.02
N MET A 104 -17.38 -13.87 -2.21
CA MET A 104 -18.12 -14.58 -3.26
C MET A 104 -17.42 -15.89 -3.66
N TYR A 105 -16.09 -15.88 -3.87
CA TYR A 105 -15.35 -17.11 -4.17
C TYR A 105 -15.42 -18.13 -3.04
N LYS A 106 -15.33 -17.67 -1.79
CA LYS A 106 -15.47 -18.54 -0.61
C LYS A 106 -16.86 -19.18 -0.57
N ASP A 107 -17.92 -18.41 -0.75
CA ASP A 107 -19.30 -18.90 -0.74
C ASP A 107 -19.53 -19.96 -1.84
N ILE A 108 -18.99 -19.74 -3.05
CA ILE A 108 -19.07 -20.72 -4.15
C ILE A 108 -18.35 -22.03 -3.79
N VAL A 109 -17.15 -21.95 -3.20
CA VAL A 109 -16.39 -23.14 -2.79
C VAL A 109 -17.12 -23.90 -1.68
N GLU A 110 -17.68 -23.19 -0.70
CA GLU A 110 -18.47 -23.78 0.38
C GLU A 110 -19.72 -24.48 -0.17
N GLU A 111 -20.45 -23.84 -1.09
CA GLU A 111 -21.62 -24.44 -1.75
C GLU A 111 -21.24 -25.71 -2.51
N LEU A 112 -20.20 -25.67 -3.35
CA LEU A 112 -19.71 -26.84 -4.09
C LEU A 112 -19.28 -27.98 -3.16
N THR A 113 -18.60 -27.66 -2.06
CA THR A 113 -18.13 -28.64 -1.06
C THR A 113 -19.30 -29.28 -0.30
N SER A 114 -20.33 -28.48 0.01
CA SER A 114 -21.55 -28.95 0.68
C SER A 114 -22.39 -29.87 -0.22
N GLN A 115 -22.49 -29.56 -1.52
CA GLN A 115 -23.19 -30.38 -2.51
C GLN A 115 -22.44 -31.67 -2.85
N SER A 116 -21.10 -31.67 -2.72
CA SER A 116 -20.23 -32.83 -3.02
C SER A 116 -20.03 -33.79 -1.85
N GLY A 117 -20.71 -33.59 -0.70
CA GLY A 117 -20.68 -34.54 0.41
C GLY A 117 -19.42 -34.51 1.29
N GLY A 118 -18.81 -33.33 1.50
CA GLY A 118 -17.91 -33.10 2.63
C GLY A 118 -16.52 -33.75 2.58
N ASN A 119 -15.93 -33.93 1.40
CA ASN A 119 -14.52 -34.30 1.26
C ASN A 119 -13.90 -33.61 0.04
N ILE A 120 -13.64 -32.30 0.15
CA ILE A 120 -12.61 -31.67 -0.69
C ILE A 120 -11.46 -31.36 0.26
N VAL A 121 -10.36 -32.08 0.05
CA VAL A 121 -9.09 -32.00 0.77
C VAL A 121 -8.71 -30.52 1.00
N GLU A 122 -8.39 -30.16 2.25
CA GLU A 122 -7.75 -28.89 2.58
C GLU A 122 -6.53 -28.68 1.66
N ILE A 123 -6.66 -27.85 0.63
CA ILE A 123 -5.49 -27.33 -0.06
C ILE A 123 -5.04 -26.13 0.78
N LYS A 124 -4.08 -26.37 1.68
CA LYS A 124 -3.31 -25.30 2.31
C LYS A 124 -2.48 -24.62 1.22
N VAL A 125 -2.73 -23.33 1.00
CA VAL A 125 -1.81 -22.40 0.32
C VAL A 125 -1.37 -21.37 1.34
#